data_AF-K7ZLR3-F1
#
_entry.id   AF-K7ZLR3-F1
#
_cell.length_a   1.000
_cell.length_b   1.000
_cell.length_c   1.000
_cell.angle_alpha   90.00
_cell.angle_beta   90.00
_cell.angle_gamma   90.00
#
_symmetry.space_group_name_H-M   'P 1'
#
loop_
_entity.id
_entity.type
_entity.pdbx_description
1 polymer ?
#
loop_
_entity_poly.entity_id
_entity_poly.type
_entity_poly.pdbx_seq_one_letter_code
_entity_poly.pdbx_strand_id
1 'polypeptide(L)'
;MLFSYIIFLFCRFKYIMYKTTHERGMGKMSNTENENEYINNKESIIQKFLNNSQTIKIELYLLRRLKNKDKEYEALELTIKEDVNDFLKEVLNSNLYNLSDENEFTVSPYNDEFHINDSLASIKLNENDQLNESFKKMKNSFSKGSLTLKNAKFQAIKLVDQTNGKSCYVFYYQGIKKAASNKKFSFITTENYKLIDTDLIKIGGFLDFIIDENEVLYIHAPRPFEWAFNYEDHINKKRDENIVKILQKDIFLSEESEKFLKKKRVNILDQDL
;
A
#
# COMPACT_ATOMS: atom_id res chain seq x y z
N MET A 1 29.05 -20.62 8.89
CA MET A 1 28.10 -20.50 10.03
C MET A 1 28.40 -19.35 11.00
N LEU A 2 29.57 -18.69 10.99
CA LEU A 2 29.85 -17.56 11.91
C LEU A 2 29.29 -16.19 11.47
N PHE A 3 28.92 -16.01 10.19
CA PHE A 3 28.49 -14.70 9.67
C PHE A 3 27.03 -14.33 10.01
N SER A 4 26.14 -15.30 10.23
CA SER A 4 24.74 -15.03 10.60
C SER A 4 24.57 -14.55 12.05
N TYR A 5 25.49 -14.90 12.96
CA TYR A 5 25.37 -14.54 14.37
C TYR A 5 25.76 -13.07 14.65
N ILE A 6 26.65 -12.49 13.85
CA ILE A 6 27.13 -11.11 14.01
C ILE A 6 26.09 -10.10 13.52
N ILE A 7 25.33 -10.43 12.47
CA ILE A 7 24.22 -9.60 11.98
C ILE A 7 23.06 -9.59 12.99
N PHE A 8 22.77 -10.73 13.61
CA PHE A 8 21.72 -10.83 14.64
C PHE A 8 22.06 -10.03 15.91
N LEU A 9 23.34 -9.97 16.31
CA LEU A 9 23.77 -9.15 17.45
C LEU A 9 23.71 -7.64 17.17
N PHE A 10 24.00 -7.20 15.94
CA PHE A 10 23.96 -5.78 15.58
C PHE A 10 22.52 -5.21 15.56
N CYS A 11 21.52 -6.01 15.16
CA CYS A 11 20.11 -5.61 15.24
C CYS A 11 19.64 -5.46 16.70
N ARG A 12 20.10 -6.34 17.60
CA ARG A 12 19.70 -6.31 19.02
C ARG A 12 20.29 -5.12 19.78
N PHE A 13 21.51 -4.68 19.45
CA PHE A 13 22.15 -3.54 20.11
C PHE A 13 21.55 -2.19 19.71
N LYS A 14 21.08 -2.04 18.46
CA LYS A 14 20.36 -0.82 18.02
C LYS A 14 19.00 -0.67 18.72
N TYR A 15 18.32 -1.79 19.00
CA TYR A 15 17.02 -1.81 19.68
C TYR A 15 17.09 -1.42 21.17
N ILE A 16 18.13 -1.86 21.88
CA ILE A 16 18.30 -1.56 23.32
C ILE A 16 18.65 -0.09 23.57
N MET A 17 19.42 0.54 22.68
CA MET A 17 19.78 1.97 22.78
C MET A 17 18.62 2.92 22.44
N TYR A 18 17.63 2.49 21.66
CA TYR A 18 16.46 3.33 21.34
C TYR A 18 15.41 3.33 22.47
N LYS A 19 15.32 2.22 23.21
CA LYS A 19 14.31 2.03 24.27
C LYS A 19 14.54 2.91 25.51
N THR A 20 15.77 3.32 25.80
CA THR A 20 16.09 4.11 27.00
C THR A 20 15.77 5.60 26.90
N THR A 21 15.44 6.11 25.71
CA THR A 21 15.16 7.55 25.47
C THR A 21 13.69 7.91 25.26
N HIS A 22 12.76 6.96 25.27
CA HIS A 22 11.33 7.24 24.98
C HIS A 22 10.31 6.87 26.07
N GLU A 23 10.75 6.39 27.24
CA GLU A 23 9.82 6.08 28.35
C GLU A 23 9.43 7.29 29.24
N ARG A 24 9.68 8.54 28.82
CA ARG A 24 9.21 9.72 29.57
C ARG A 24 8.12 10.47 28.84
N GLY A 25 6.90 9.97 29.09
CA GLY A 25 5.68 10.76 29.09
C GLY A 25 4.91 10.72 27.80
N MET A 26 3.81 9.95 27.79
CA MET A 26 2.53 10.44 27.29
C MET A 26 1.40 9.53 27.79
N GLY A 27 0.40 10.18 28.37
CA GLY A 27 -0.72 9.55 29.05
C GLY A 27 -1.61 8.77 28.09
N LYS A 28 -2.18 7.69 28.61
CA LYS A 28 -3.26 6.93 27.99
C LYS A 28 -4.47 7.86 27.78
N MET A 29 -4.82 8.14 26.53
CA MET A 29 -6.17 8.59 26.17
C MET A 29 -6.98 7.37 25.70
N SER A 30 -8.16 7.22 26.31
CA SER A 30 -9.05 6.06 26.28
C SER A 30 -10.22 6.22 25.30
N ASN A 31 -10.73 5.07 24.84
CA ASN A 31 -12.01 4.75 24.16
C ASN A 31 -12.02 4.96 22.63
N THR A 32 -11.75 4.00 21.72
CA THR A 32 -12.10 2.55 21.50
C THR A 32 -13.54 2.25 21.15
N GLU A 33 -13.84 2.27 19.85
CA GLU A 33 -14.55 1.18 19.16
C GLU A 33 -13.60 0.54 18.13
N ASN A 34 -12.78 -0.39 18.60
CA ASN A 34 -12.25 -1.59 17.93
C ASN A 34 -11.82 -1.56 16.46
N GLU A 35 -11.19 -0.50 15.98
CA GLU A 35 -10.49 -0.50 14.68
C GLU A 35 -9.29 -1.46 14.65
N ASN A 36 -8.72 -1.76 15.82
CA ASN A 36 -7.68 -2.77 16.00
C ASN A 36 -8.19 -4.21 15.83
N GLU A 37 -9.50 -4.48 15.81
CA GLU A 37 -10.00 -5.85 15.91
C GLU A 37 -10.08 -6.59 14.58
N TYR A 38 -10.34 -5.97 13.43
CA TYR A 38 -10.64 -6.74 12.23
C TYR A 38 -9.43 -7.53 11.69
N ILE A 39 -8.30 -6.85 11.40
CA ILE A 39 -7.09 -7.52 10.92
C ILE A 39 -6.39 -8.37 12.00
N ASN A 40 -6.61 -8.07 13.29
CA ASN A 40 -6.10 -8.88 14.39
C ASN A 40 -7.05 -10.01 14.83
N ASN A 41 -8.26 -10.07 14.27
CA ASN A 41 -9.18 -11.15 14.55
C ASN A 41 -8.56 -12.46 14.05
N LYS A 42 -8.51 -13.49 14.90
CA LYS A 42 -7.99 -14.82 14.56
C LYS A 42 -8.71 -15.44 13.36
N GLU A 43 -9.98 -15.07 13.15
CA GLU A 43 -10.78 -15.52 12.02
C GLU A 43 -10.56 -14.71 10.73
N SER A 44 -9.79 -13.62 10.81
CA SER A 44 -9.48 -12.81 9.62
C SER A 44 -8.61 -13.59 8.64
N ILE A 45 -8.73 -13.26 7.36
CA ILE A 45 -7.96 -13.95 6.31
C ILE A 45 -6.44 -13.77 6.52
N ILE A 46 -6.02 -12.59 6.97
CA ILE A 46 -4.59 -12.30 7.25
C ILE A 46 -4.08 -13.15 8.41
N GLN A 47 -4.83 -13.25 9.52
CA GLN A 47 -4.41 -14.07 10.66
C GLN A 47 -4.45 -15.56 10.33
N LYS A 48 -5.47 -16.03 9.60
CA LYS A 48 -5.49 -17.40 9.08
C LYS A 48 -4.28 -17.66 8.19
N PHE A 49 -3.93 -16.73 7.31
CA PHE A 49 -2.77 -16.86 6.44
C PHE A 49 -1.45 -16.96 7.22
N LEU A 50 -1.24 -16.11 8.23
CA LEU A 50 -0.04 -16.13 9.10
C LEU A 50 0.08 -17.44 9.90
N ASN A 51 -1.04 -17.95 10.42
CA ASN A 51 -1.04 -19.13 11.29
C ASN A 51 -1.10 -20.46 10.52
N ASN A 52 -1.90 -20.53 9.46
CA ASN A 52 -2.07 -21.71 8.61
C ASN A 52 -2.59 -21.34 7.21
N SER A 53 -1.69 -21.18 6.26
CA SER A 53 -2.04 -20.80 4.88
C SER A 53 -2.70 -21.92 4.05
N GLN A 54 -2.89 -23.15 4.57
CA GLN A 54 -3.40 -24.28 3.78
C GLN A 54 -4.83 -24.06 3.28
N THR A 55 -5.65 -23.33 4.04
CA THR A 55 -7.04 -23.01 3.68
C THR A 55 -7.16 -21.73 2.84
N ILE A 56 -6.04 -21.06 2.57
CA ILE A 56 -6.00 -19.78 1.86
C ILE A 56 -5.39 -19.98 0.47
N LYS A 57 -6.22 -19.81 -0.56
CA LYS A 57 -5.76 -19.80 -1.95
C LYS A 57 -5.19 -18.42 -2.29
N ILE A 58 -4.05 -18.41 -2.99
CA ILE A 58 -3.45 -17.20 -3.56
C ILE A 58 -3.78 -17.10 -5.05
N GLU A 59 -4.23 -15.91 -5.46
CA GLU A 59 -4.41 -15.52 -6.86
C GLU A 59 -3.60 -14.24 -7.12
N LEU A 60 -2.83 -14.21 -8.22
CA LEU A 60 -1.98 -13.07 -8.56
C LEU A 60 -2.58 -12.28 -9.73
N TYR A 61 -2.74 -10.98 -9.53
CA TYR A 61 -3.21 -10.06 -10.56
C TYR A 61 -2.18 -8.97 -10.83
N LEU A 62 -2.05 -8.60 -12.09
CA LEU A 62 -1.48 -7.32 -12.49
C LEU A 62 -2.60 -6.31 -12.67
N LEU A 63 -2.39 -5.08 -12.18
CA LEU A 63 -3.39 -4.02 -12.17
C LEU A 63 -2.81 -2.71 -12.72
N ARG A 64 -3.65 -2.00 -13.48
CA ARG A 64 -3.39 -0.65 -13.96
C ARG A 64 -4.63 0.22 -13.75
N ARG A 65 -4.42 1.41 -13.16
CA ARG A 65 -5.42 2.49 -13.15
C ARG A 65 -5.36 3.26 -14.48
N LEU A 66 -6.50 3.50 -15.09
CA LEU A 66 -6.67 4.37 -16.26
C LEU A 66 -7.15 5.76 -15.83
N LYS A 67 -6.97 6.76 -16.69
CA LYS A 67 -7.52 8.11 -16.48
C LYS A 67 -8.99 8.24 -16.94
N ASN A 68 -9.57 7.19 -17.52
CA ASN A 68 -10.92 7.19 -18.06
C ASN A 68 -11.94 6.77 -16.98
N LYS A 69 -12.97 7.60 -16.74
CA LYS A 69 -14.02 7.37 -15.74
C LYS A 69 -14.89 6.14 -16.02
N ASP A 70 -15.09 5.78 -17.29
CA ASP A 70 -15.94 4.63 -17.67
C ASP A 70 -15.24 3.28 -17.45
N LYS A 71 -13.91 3.30 -17.43
CA LYS A 71 -13.06 2.13 -17.24
C LYS A 71 -11.83 2.52 -16.42
N GLU A 72 -12.01 2.73 -15.13
CA GLU A 72 -10.92 3.23 -14.26
C GLU A 72 -9.84 2.19 -13.98
N TYR A 73 -10.15 0.90 -14.09
CA TYR A 73 -9.21 -0.18 -13.78
C TYR A 73 -9.19 -1.27 -14.84
N GLU A 74 -8.00 -1.80 -15.08
CA GLU A 74 -7.78 -3.01 -15.85
C GLU A 74 -6.90 -3.96 -15.08
N ALA A 75 -7.31 -5.22 -15.03
CA ALA A 75 -6.53 -6.29 -14.41
C ALA A 75 -6.30 -7.45 -15.37
N LEU A 76 -5.24 -8.20 -15.08
CA LEU A 76 -4.88 -9.46 -15.70
C LEU A 76 -4.52 -10.46 -14.61
N GLU A 77 -5.24 -11.57 -14.53
CA GLU A 77 -4.86 -12.70 -13.68
C GLU A 77 -3.67 -13.43 -14.30
N LEU A 78 -2.66 -13.73 -13.49
CA LEU A 78 -1.50 -14.52 -13.91
C LEU A 78 -1.65 -15.94 -13.39
N THR A 79 -1.58 -16.90 -14.32
CA THR A 79 -1.40 -18.30 -13.96
C THR A 79 0.04 -18.50 -13.49
N ILE A 80 0.21 -18.70 -12.18
CA ILE A 80 1.52 -18.94 -11.55
C ILE A 80 1.74 -20.44 -11.33
N LYS A 81 3.00 -20.86 -11.47
CA LYS A 81 3.43 -22.22 -11.11
C LYS A 81 3.52 -22.36 -9.59
N GLU A 82 3.55 -23.60 -9.10
CA GLU A 82 3.58 -23.93 -7.67
C GLU A 82 4.79 -23.34 -6.94
N ASP A 83 5.98 -23.41 -7.54
CA ASP A 83 7.21 -22.81 -7.00
C ASP A 83 7.10 -21.29 -6.81
N VAL A 84 6.50 -20.58 -7.77
CA VAL A 84 6.24 -19.14 -7.69
C VAL A 84 5.18 -18.83 -6.64
N ASN A 85 4.18 -19.70 -6.49
CA ASN A 85 3.14 -19.56 -5.48
C ASN A 85 3.72 -19.69 -4.06
N ASP A 86 4.58 -20.68 -3.84
CA ASP A 86 5.23 -20.88 -2.54
C ASP A 86 6.18 -19.74 -2.20
N PHE A 87 6.98 -19.28 -3.18
CA PHE A 87 7.79 -18.06 -3.02
C PHE A 87 6.94 -16.83 -2.64
N LEU A 88 5.79 -16.63 -3.28
CA LEU A 88 4.89 -15.53 -2.97
C LEU A 88 4.32 -15.62 -1.55
N LYS A 89 3.98 -16.83 -1.10
CA LYS A 89 3.54 -17.05 0.28
C LYS A 89 4.64 -16.68 1.27
N GLU A 90 5.87 -17.13 1.03
CA GLU A 90 7.02 -16.81 1.90
C GLU A 90 7.27 -15.30 1.98
N VAL A 91 7.26 -14.61 0.82
CA VAL A 91 7.44 -13.15 0.77
C VAL A 91 6.32 -12.43 1.50
N LEU A 92 5.06 -12.81 1.26
CA LEU A 92 3.92 -12.21 1.92
C LEU A 92 3.97 -12.44 3.44
N ASN A 93 4.28 -13.67 3.86
CA ASN A 93 4.40 -14.03 5.27
C ASN A 93 5.49 -13.19 5.95
N SER A 94 6.68 -13.10 5.33
CA SER A 94 7.77 -12.26 5.85
C SER A 94 7.38 -10.79 5.95
N ASN A 95 6.69 -10.23 4.95
CA ASN A 95 6.23 -8.85 4.99
C ASN A 95 5.23 -8.60 6.13
N LEU A 96 4.25 -9.50 6.30
CA LEU A 96 3.24 -9.38 7.35
C LEU A 96 3.87 -9.55 8.76
N TYR A 97 4.82 -10.47 8.93
CA TYR A 97 5.57 -10.62 10.17
C TYR A 97 6.40 -9.38 10.51
N ASN A 98 7.01 -8.73 9.52
CA ASN A 98 7.78 -7.50 9.75
C ASN A 98 6.88 -6.30 10.13
N LEU A 99 5.58 -6.38 9.87
CA LEU A 99 4.59 -5.34 10.17
C LEU A 99 3.77 -5.61 11.44
N SER A 100 3.95 -6.78 12.07
CA SER A 100 3.26 -7.16 13.29
C SER A 100 4.27 -7.44 14.41
N ASP A 101 3.85 -7.22 15.65
CA ASP A 101 4.57 -7.66 16.84
C ASP A 101 3.77 -8.80 17.48
N GLU A 102 4.40 -9.95 17.71
CA GLU A 102 3.72 -11.16 18.23
C GLU A 102 2.45 -11.59 17.44
N ASN A 103 2.41 -11.34 16.12
CA ASN A 103 1.25 -11.49 15.21
C ASN A 103 0.11 -10.48 15.40
N GLU A 104 0.32 -9.42 16.18
CA GLU A 104 -0.63 -8.31 16.29
C GLU A 104 -0.13 -7.09 15.52
N PHE A 105 -0.98 -6.58 14.64
CA PHE A 105 -0.74 -5.35 13.91
C PHE A 105 -1.14 -4.15 14.77
N THR A 106 -0.23 -3.19 14.89
CA THR A 106 -0.60 -1.88 15.44
C THR A 106 -1.35 -1.11 14.36
N VAL A 107 -2.61 -0.76 14.62
CA VAL A 107 -3.47 -0.03 13.68
C VAL A 107 -3.84 1.33 14.27
N SER A 108 -3.90 2.35 13.43
CA SER A 108 -4.31 3.70 13.80
C SER A 108 -5.17 4.30 12.71
N PRO A 109 -6.17 5.16 13.01
CA PRO A 109 -6.93 5.87 11.99
C PRO A 109 -6.01 6.60 11.00
N TYR A 110 -6.33 6.55 9.71
CA TYR A 110 -5.56 7.28 8.70
C TYR A 110 -5.67 8.79 8.89
N ASN A 111 -4.51 9.46 8.88
CA ASN A 111 -4.40 10.90 8.94
C ASN A 111 -3.60 11.38 7.74
N ASP A 112 -4.19 12.30 6.95
CA ASP A 112 -3.58 12.87 5.75
C ASP A 112 -2.26 13.63 6.06
N GLU A 113 -2.08 14.12 7.29
CA GLU A 113 -0.94 14.95 7.70
C GLU A 113 0.18 14.19 8.40
N PHE A 114 -0.13 13.05 9.02
CA PHE A 114 0.80 12.30 9.86
C PHE A 114 0.74 10.81 9.58
N HIS A 115 1.87 10.24 9.20
CA HIS A 115 2.06 8.81 9.10
C HIS A 115 2.93 8.32 10.26
N ILE A 116 2.47 7.29 10.97
CA ILE A 116 3.22 6.64 12.04
C ILE A 116 3.96 5.46 11.41
N ASN A 117 5.28 5.55 11.35
CA ASN A 117 6.11 4.58 10.60
C ASN A 117 6.02 3.13 11.10
N ASP A 118 5.52 2.92 12.33
CA ASP A 118 5.41 1.62 12.99
C ASP A 118 3.94 1.12 13.12
N SER A 119 2.99 1.74 12.40
CA SER A 119 1.59 1.30 12.39
C SER A 119 0.99 1.24 10.99
N LEU A 120 -0.05 0.43 10.85
CA LEU A 120 -0.92 0.46 9.69
C LEU A 120 -1.98 1.53 9.88
N ALA A 121 -2.14 2.39 8.90
CA ALA A 121 -3.20 3.39 8.92
C ALA A 121 -4.52 2.82 8.35
N SER A 122 -5.64 2.96 9.05
CA SER A 122 -6.93 2.36 8.66
C SER A 122 -7.90 3.37 8.04
N ILE A 123 -8.64 2.93 7.02
CA ILE A 123 -9.83 3.61 6.48
C ILE A 123 -10.91 2.56 6.21
N LYS A 124 -12.11 2.75 6.74
CA LYS A 124 -13.26 1.93 6.34
C LYS A 124 -13.80 2.42 5.00
N LEU A 125 -13.85 1.55 4.00
CA LEU A 125 -14.25 1.96 2.66
C LEU A 125 -15.72 2.39 2.61
N ASN A 126 -16.61 1.79 3.41
CA ASN A 126 -18.02 2.18 3.48
C ASN A 126 -18.25 3.60 4.06
N GLU A 127 -17.28 4.17 4.77
CA GLU A 127 -17.33 5.54 5.30
C GLU A 127 -16.72 6.56 4.32
N ASN A 128 -16.14 6.11 3.20
CA ASN A 128 -15.57 6.96 2.15
C ASN A 128 -16.10 6.56 0.77
N ASP A 129 -17.14 7.24 0.30
CA ASP A 129 -17.83 6.94 -0.97
C ASP A 129 -16.87 6.87 -2.17
N GLN A 130 -15.93 7.80 -2.28
CA GLN A 130 -14.95 7.82 -3.38
C GLN A 130 -14.08 6.56 -3.37
N LEU A 131 -13.54 6.18 -2.22
CA LEU A 131 -12.71 4.98 -2.08
C LEU A 131 -13.53 3.71 -2.29
N ASN A 132 -14.76 3.66 -1.77
CA ASN A 132 -15.70 2.56 -1.95
C ASN A 132 -16.00 2.30 -3.43
N GLU A 133 -16.39 3.34 -4.16
CA GLU A 133 -16.68 3.25 -5.59
C GLU A 133 -15.45 2.81 -6.39
N SER A 134 -14.29 3.39 -6.07
CA SER A 134 -13.02 3.04 -6.71
C SER A 134 -12.66 1.58 -6.45
N PHE A 135 -12.82 1.10 -5.22
CA PHE A 135 -12.58 -0.29 -4.86
C PHE A 135 -13.55 -1.24 -5.58
N LYS A 136 -14.84 -0.92 -5.65
CA LYS A 136 -15.83 -1.70 -6.41
C LYS A 136 -15.46 -1.81 -7.89
N LYS A 137 -15.06 -0.69 -8.52
CA LYS A 137 -14.58 -0.69 -9.92
C LYS A 137 -13.30 -1.54 -10.08
N MET A 138 -12.36 -1.43 -9.14
CA MET A 138 -11.14 -2.25 -9.12
C MET A 138 -11.46 -3.74 -9.00
N LYS A 139 -12.31 -4.13 -8.04
CA LYS A 139 -12.74 -5.51 -7.80
C LYS A 139 -13.43 -6.11 -9.04
N ASN A 140 -14.30 -5.32 -9.68
CA ASN A 140 -14.95 -5.71 -10.94
C ASN A 140 -13.97 -5.91 -12.10
N SER A 141 -12.80 -5.24 -12.07
CA SER A 141 -11.79 -5.39 -13.12
C SER A 141 -11.08 -6.74 -13.07
N PHE A 142 -10.96 -7.37 -11.89
CA PHE A 142 -10.35 -8.70 -11.73
C PHE A 142 -11.10 -9.77 -12.52
N SER A 143 -12.42 -9.64 -12.68
CA SER A 143 -13.24 -10.60 -13.45
C SER A 143 -13.25 -10.36 -14.97
N LYS A 144 -12.87 -9.16 -15.43
CA LYS A 144 -13.01 -8.77 -16.85
C LYS A 144 -11.75 -9.01 -17.70
N GLY A 145 -10.59 -9.23 -17.07
CA GLY A 145 -9.37 -9.71 -17.73
C GLY A 145 -8.99 -8.99 -19.03
N SER A 146 -8.75 -7.67 -18.98
CA SER A 146 -8.53 -6.85 -20.20
C SER A 146 -7.19 -6.14 -20.28
N LEU A 147 -6.31 -6.35 -19.30
CA LEU A 147 -4.98 -5.73 -19.27
C LEU A 147 -3.99 -6.51 -20.14
N THR A 148 -3.20 -5.80 -20.94
CA THR A 148 -1.97 -6.34 -21.54
C THR A 148 -0.81 -6.15 -20.55
N LEU A 149 0.09 -7.12 -20.42
CA LEU A 149 1.23 -7.12 -19.47
C LEU A 149 2.01 -5.80 -19.41
N LYS A 150 2.07 -5.06 -20.54
CA LYS A 150 2.74 -3.77 -20.63
C LYS A 150 2.01 -2.68 -19.83
N ASN A 151 2.77 -2.03 -18.95
CA ASN A 151 2.36 -0.88 -18.12
C ASN A 151 1.46 -1.22 -16.92
N ALA A 152 1.43 -2.47 -16.46
CA ALA A 152 0.96 -2.75 -15.11
C ALA A 152 1.76 -1.92 -14.09
N LYS A 153 1.06 -1.30 -13.14
CA LYS A 153 1.68 -0.48 -12.09
C LYS A 153 1.58 -1.12 -10.72
N PHE A 154 0.66 -2.06 -10.56
CA PHE A 154 0.41 -2.73 -9.29
C PHE A 154 0.36 -4.25 -9.51
N GLN A 155 0.81 -4.98 -8.51
CA GLN A 155 0.44 -6.36 -8.28
C GLN A 155 -0.61 -6.38 -7.17
N ALA A 156 -1.64 -7.17 -7.36
CA ALA A 156 -2.60 -7.50 -6.31
C ALA A 156 -2.52 -9.00 -6.06
N ILE A 157 -2.20 -9.38 -4.83
CA ILE A 157 -2.34 -10.74 -4.34
C ILE A 157 -3.71 -10.83 -3.68
N LYS A 158 -4.60 -11.63 -4.26
CA LYS A 158 -5.90 -11.92 -3.67
C LYS A 158 -5.79 -13.22 -2.87
N LEU A 159 -6.10 -13.12 -1.59
CA LEU A 159 -6.18 -14.24 -0.66
C LEU A 159 -7.65 -14.66 -0.56
N VAL A 160 -7.96 -15.91 -0.87
CA VAL A 160 -9.32 -16.45 -0.81
C VAL A 160 -9.39 -17.52 0.27
N ASP A 161 -10.21 -17.30 1.29
CA ASP A 161 -10.50 -18.31 2.30
C ASP A 161 -11.44 -19.36 1.70
N GLN A 162 -10.92 -20.59 1.54
CA GLN A 162 -11.65 -21.69 0.91
C GLN A 162 -12.82 -22.20 1.76
N THR A 163 -12.90 -21.83 3.05
CA THR A 163 -13.97 -22.27 3.95
C THR A 163 -15.26 -21.44 3.82
N ASN A 164 -15.15 -20.16 3.49
CA ASN A 164 -16.27 -19.22 3.45
C ASN A 164 -16.34 -18.40 2.14
N GLY A 165 -15.36 -18.53 1.25
CA GLY A 165 -15.30 -17.83 -0.04
C GLY A 165 -15.00 -16.33 0.03
N LYS A 166 -14.72 -15.79 1.22
CA LYS A 166 -14.33 -14.38 1.40
C LYS A 166 -12.93 -14.14 0.84
N SER A 167 -12.65 -12.88 0.50
CA SER A 167 -11.39 -12.48 -0.11
C SER A 167 -10.79 -11.25 0.54
N CYS A 168 -9.48 -11.26 0.74
CA CYS A 168 -8.65 -10.12 1.11
C CYS A 168 -7.66 -9.83 -0.04
N TYR A 169 -7.21 -8.59 -0.16
CA TYR A 169 -6.33 -8.13 -1.23
C TYR A 169 -5.10 -7.45 -0.65
N VAL A 170 -3.92 -7.88 -1.09
CA VAL A 170 -2.63 -7.28 -0.71
C VAL A 170 -1.98 -6.67 -1.94
N PHE A 171 -1.56 -5.42 -1.85
CA PHE A 171 -1.09 -4.65 -2.99
C PHE A 171 0.40 -4.31 -2.90
N TYR A 172 1.04 -4.34 -4.07
CA TYR A 172 2.44 -3.98 -4.27
C TYR A 172 2.55 -3.09 -5.50
N TYR A 173 3.19 -1.93 -5.34
CA TYR A 173 3.48 -0.99 -6.40
C TYR A 173 4.72 -1.46 -7.14
N GLN A 174 4.53 -1.76 -8.41
CA GLN A 174 5.62 -1.98 -9.34
C GLN A 174 6.06 -0.61 -9.85
N GLY A 175 7.09 -0.05 -9.21
CA GLY A 175 7.78 1.13 -9.73
C GLY A 175 8.10 0.94 -11.22
N ILE A 176 7.87 1.98 -12.01
CA ILE A 176 8.02 1.96 -13.47
C ILE A 176 9.49 1.66 -13.82
N LYS A 177 9.84 0.40 -14.04
CA LYS A 177 11.08 0.04 -14.75
C LYS A 177 10.77 0.03 -16.24
N LYS A 178 10.68 1.21 -16.85
CA LYS A 178 10.80 1.29 -18.32
C LYS A 178 12.12 0.62 -18.67
N ALA A 179 12.07 -0.48 -19.43
CA ALA A 179 13.23 -0.89 -20.19
C ALA A 179 13.52 0.29 -21.12
N ALA A 180 14.49 1.12 -20.73
CA ALA A 180 15.00 2.12 -21.65
C ALA A 180 15.49 1.35 -22.89
N SER A 181 15.23 1.86 -24.09
CA SER A 181 15.58 1.16 -25.35
C SER A 181 17.07 0.78 -25.45
N ASN A 182 17.91 1.34 -24.58
CA ASN A 182 19.34 1.09 -24.44
C ASN A 182 19.73 0.16 -23.26
N LYS A 183 18.78 -0.44 -22.52
CA LYS A 183 19.05 -1.34 -21.39
C LYS A 183 18.43 -2.72 -21.64
N LYS A 184 19.28 -3.74 -21.75
CA LYS A 184 18.91 -5.16 -21.86
C LYS A 184 19.11 -5.86 -20.52
N PHE A 185 18.16 -6.70 -20.12
CA PHE A 185 18.29 -7.54 -18.94
C PHE A 185 18.89 -8.89 -19.32
N SER A 186 19.67 -9.47 -18.41
CA SER A 186 20.32 -10.77 -18.60
C SER A 186 20.27 -11.58 -17.31
N PHE A 187 20.12 -12.89 -17.44
CA PHE A 187 20.40 -13.81 -16.33
C PHE A 187 21.85 -14.26 -16.44
N ILE A 188 22.56 -14.24 -15.31
CA ILE A 188 23.78 -15.02 -15.12
C ILE A 188 23.34 -16.27 -14.39
N THR A 189 23.20 -17.38 -15.11
CA THR A 189 23.23 -18.70 -14.48
C THR A 189 24.67 -19.16 -14.42
N THR A 190 24.96 -20.16 -13.59
CA THR A 190 26.27 -20.52 -13.04
C THR A 190 27.45 -20.51 -14.03
N GLU A 191 27.23 -20.69 -15.34
CA GLU A 191 28.28 -20.59 -16.37
C GLU A 191 27.84 -19.97 -17.71
N ASN A 192 26.61 -19.44 -17.86
CA ASN A 192 26.12 -18.95 -19.15
C ASN A 192 25.39 -17.60 -19.05
N TYR A 193 25.74 -16.70 -19.96
CA TYR A 193 25.07 -15.41 -20.13
C TYR A 193 23.93 -15.56 -21.15
N LYS A 194 22.68 -15.31 -20.74
CA LYS A 194 21.55 -15.26 -21.66
C LYS A 194 20.87 -13.90 -21.61
N LEU A 195 20.85 -13.25 -22.77
CA LEU A 195 20.15 -11.99 -22.96
C LEU A 195 18.64 -12.26 -23.05
N ILE A 196 17.84 -11.44 -22.37
CA ILE A 196 16.40 -11.60 -22.29
C ILE A 196 15.75 -10.60 -23.24
N ASP A 197 15.13 -11.11 -24.29
CA ASP A 197 14.33 -10.30 -25.25
C ASP A 197 12.80 -10.44 -24.98
N THR A 198 12.40 -10.94 -23.81
CA THR A 198 11.00 -11.08 -23.38
C THR A 198 10.64 -10.11 -22.25
N ASP A 199 9.36 -9.75 -22.13
CA ASP A 199 8.85 -8.90 -21.04
C ASP A 199 9.07 -9.59 -19.67
N LEU A 200 9.78 -8.91 -18.77
CA LEU A 200 10.04 -9.37 -17.40
C LEU A 200 9.14 -8.63 -16.42
N ILE A 201 8.54 -9.37 -15.50
CA ILE A 201 7.82 -8.82 -14.36
C ILE A 201 8.61 -9.12 -13.08
N LYS A 202 8.71 -8.13 -12.19
CA LYS A 202 9.18 -8.36 -10.82
C LYS A 202 7.98 -8.81 -9.99
N ILE A 203 8.07 -9.99 -9.40
CA ILE A 203 7.02 -10.52 -8.52
C ILE A 203 7.36 -10.20 -7.05
N GLY A 204 6.35 -9.79 -6.28
CA GLY A 204 6.50 -9.38 -4.87
C GLY A 204 7.11 -7.98 -4.68
N GLY A 205 7.58 -7.71 -3.47
CA GLY A 205 8.09 -6.40 -3.04
C GLY A 205 7.80 -6.13 -1.57
N PHE A 206 7.92 -4.87 -1.16
CA PHE A 206 7.39 -4.42 0.12
C PHE A 206 5.88 -4.23 -0.01
N LEU A 207 5.15 -4.66 1.02
CA LEU A 207 3.70 -4.53 1.09
C LEU A 207 3.33 -3.05 1.21
N ASP A 208 2.43 -2.55 0.37
CA ASP A 208 2.04 -1.15 0.42
C ASP A 208 0.72 -0.92 1.15
N PHE A 209 -0.31 -1.72 0.85
CA PHE A 209 -1.59 -1.65 1.53
C PHE A 209 -2.37 -2.97 1.40
N ILE A 210 -3.33 -3.17 2.29
CA ILE A 210 -4.19 -4.35 2.41
C ILE A 210 -5.64 -3.88 2.41
N ILE A 211 -6.53 -4.61 1.75
CA ILE A 211 -7.98 -4.44 1.90
C ILE A 211 -8.54 -5.78 2.37
N ASP A 212 -9.03 -5.81 3.61
CA ASP A 212 -9.56 -7.03 4.21
C ASP A 212 -10.94 -7.40 3.69
N GLU A 213 -11.43 -8.56 4.13
CA GLU A 213 -12.74 -9.09 3.78
C GLU A 213 -13.93 -8.26 4.31
N ASN A 214 -13.69 -7.33 5.23
CA ASN A 214 -14.68 -6.41 5.78
C ASN A 214 -14.63 -5.03 5.10
N GLU A 215 -13.89 -4.91 3.99
CA GLU A 215 -13.69 -3.68 3.25
C GLU A 215 -13.04 -2.56 4.09
N VAL A 216 -12.14 -2.96 5.01
CA VAL A 216 -11.24 -2.04 5.71
C VAL A 216 -9.90 -2.00 4.97
N LEU A 217 -9.48 -0.79 4.61
CA LEU A 217 -8.20 -0.52 3.98
C LEU A 217 -7.15 -0.21 5.05
N TYR A 218 -6.05 -0.95 5.03
CA TYR A 218 -4.87 -0.75 5.88
C TYR A 218 -3.69 -0.29 5.03
N ILE A 219 -3.10 0.84 5.37
CA ILE A 219 -2.10 1.55 4.56
C ILE A 219 -0.76 1.50 5.30
N HIS A 220 0.22 0.84 4.70
CA HIS A 220 1.62 0.90 5.13
C HIS A 220 2.37 2.00 4.37
N ALA A 221 2.12 2.15 3.06
CA ALA A 221 2.74 3.16 2.22
C ALA A 221 1.67 4.10 1.61
N PRO A 222 1.56 5.36 2.07
CA PRO A 222 0.53 6.29 1.61
C PRO A 222 0.56 6.56 0.10
N ARG A 223 1.75 6.78 -0.48
CA ARG A 223 1.89 7.15 -1.91
C ARG A 223 1.36 6.08 -2.88
N PRO A 224 1.76 4.80 -2.78
CA PRO A 224 1.15 3.73 -3.55
C PRO A 224 -0.38 3.66 -3.43
N PHE A 225 -0.91 3.81 -2.22
CA PHE A 225 -2.35 3.86 -1.97
C PHE A 225 -2.99 5.04 -2.73
N GLU A 226 -2.46 6.25 -2.57
CA GLU A 226 -2.95 7.46 -3.24
C GLU A 226 -2.99 7.29 -4.77
N TRP A 227 -1.96 6.68 -5.35
CA TRP A 227 -1.91 6.38 -6.78
C TRP A 227 -2.89 5.29 -7.21
N ALA A 228 -3.14 4.29 -6.38
CA ALA A 228 -4.12 3.25 -6.69
C ALA A 228 -5.55 3.81 -6.75
N PHE A 229 -5.87 4.79 -5.89
CA PHE A 229 -7.24 5.32 -5.72
C PHE A 229 -7.48 6.74 -6.25
N ASN A 230 -6.45 7.39 -6.77
CA ASN A 230 -6.49 8.83 -7.11
C ASN A 230 -6.86 9.71 -5.90
N TYR A 231 -6.30 9.37 -4.74
CA TYR A 231 -6.63 10.04 -3.48
C TYR A 231 -5.91 11.39 -3.30
N GLU A 232 -4.90 11.71 -4.12
CA GLU A 232 -4.18 13.01 -4.09
C GLU A 232 -5.11 14.21 -4.34
N ASP A 233 -6.15 14.06 -5.16
CA ASP A 233 -7.12 15.13 -5.42
C ASP A 233 -7.87 15.54 -4.13
N HIS A 234 -8.07 14.62 -3.19
CA HIS A 234 -8.73 14.91 -1.93
C HIS A 234 -7.85 15.77 -1.00
N ILE A 235 -6.54 15.50 -0.97
CA ILE A 235 -5.57 16.33 -0.24
C ILE A 235 -5.52 17.73 -0.84
N ASN A 236 -5.44 17.83 -2.17
CA ASN A 236 -5.46 19.12 -2.87
C ASN A 236 -6.76 19.88 -2.60
N LYS A 237 -7.91 19.20 -2.57
CA LYS A 237 -9.20 19.78 -2.26
C LYS A 237 -9.27 20.29 -0.82
N LYS A 238 -8.85 19.49 0.17
CA LYS A 238 -8.78 19.91 1.59
C LYS A 238 -7.82 21.09 1.78
N ARG A 239 -6.67 21.08 1.11
CA ARG A 239 -5.73 22.20 1.11
C ARG A 239 -6.40 23.47 0.59
N ASP A 240 -7.04 23.39 -0.57
CA ASP A 240 -7.72 24.53 -1.18
C ASP A 240 -8.88 25.04 -0.30
N GLU A 241 -9.65 24.15 0.32
CA GLU A 241 -10.69 24.50 1.31
C GLU A 241 -10.11 25.18 2.55
N ASN A 242 -8.99 24.67 3.09
CA ASN A 242 -8.31 25.26 4.24
C ASN A 242 -7.73 26.64 3.91
N ILE A 243 -7.18 26.81 2.71
CA ILE A 243 -6.70 28.12 2.22
C ILE A 243 -7.87 29.11 2.14
N VAL A 244 -9.02 28.70 1.60
CA VAL A 244 -10.23 29.55 1.58
C VAL A 244 -10.66 29.94 2.99
N LYS A 245 -10.67 29.00 3.94
CA LYS A 245 -10.99 29.28 5.35
C LYS A 245 -9.99 30.24 6.02
N ILE A 246 -8.69 30.12 5.69
CA ILE A 246 -7.66 31.02 6.20
C ILE A 246 -7.86 32.43 5.63
N LEU A 247 -8.16 32.55 4.34
CA LEU A 247 -8.43 33.83 3.67
C LEU A 247 -9.67 34.54 4.21
N GLN A 248 -10.65 33.79 4.73
CA GLN A 248 -11.86 34.33 5.36
C GLN A 248 -11.65 34.83 6.79
N LYS A 249 -10.46 34.65 7.39
CA LYS A 249 -10.16 35.20 8.73
C LYS A 249 -9.89 36.70 8.66
N ASP A 250 -10.38 37.44 9.65
CA ASP A 250 -10.31 38.91 9.73
C ASP A 250 -8.89 39.51 9.65
N ILE A 251 -7.87 38.68 9.85
CA ILE A 251 -6.45 39.04 9.79
C ILE A 251 -5.95 39.23 8.34
N PHE A 252 -6.69 38.76 7.34
CA PHE A 252 -6.30 38.77 5.91
C PHE A 252 -7.18 39.69 5.04
N LEU A 253 -7.98 40.58 5.64
CA LEU A 253 -8.95 41.46 4.95
C LEU A 253 -8.34 42.59 4.09
N SER A 254 -7.01 42.69 3.95
CA SER A 254 -6.39 43.70 3.09
C SER A 254 -6.22 43.17 1.66
N GLU A 255 -6.52 44.00 0.65
CA GLU A 255 -6.36 43.64 -0.78
C GLU A 255 -4.92 43.18 -1.14
N GLU A 256 -3.91 43.63 -0.39
CA GLU A 256 -2.51 43.21 -0.57
C GLU A 256 -2.27 41.77 -0.12
N SER A 257 -2.86 41.35 1.00
CA SER A 257 -2.75 39.98 1.52
C SER A 257 -3.34 38.96 0.54
N GLU A 258 -4.48 39.30 -0.07
CA GLU A 258 -5.17 38.44 -1.04
C GLU A 258 -4.36 38.29 -2.35
N LYS A 259 -3.76 39.39 -2.84
CA LYS A 259 -2.89 39.39 -4.02
C LYS A 259 -1.60 38.58 -3.78
N PHE A 260 -1.00 38.69 -2.59
CA PHE A 260 0.22 37.94 -2.24
C PHE A 260 -0.01 36.42 -2.23
N LEU A 261 -1.13 35.96 -1.65
CA LEU A 261 -1.48 34.54 -1.58
C LEU A 261 -1.88 33.97 -2.94
N LYS A 262 -2.63 34.73 -3.76
CA LYS A 262 -2.95 34.35 -5.15
C LYS A 262 -1.70 34.23 -6.04
N LYS A 263 -0.71 35.10 -5.87
CA LYS A 263 0.57 35.03 -6.62
C LYS A 263 1.41 33.81 -6.22
N LYS A 264 1.42 33.44 -4.93
CA LYS A 264 2.04 32.19 -4.45
C LYS A 264 1.34 30.94 -5.00
N ARG A 265 0.02 30.97 -5.20
CA ARG A 265 -0.76 29.88 -5.80
C ARG A 265 -0.28 29.53 -7.21
N VAL A 266 0.01 30.54 -8.03
CA VAL A 266 0.51 30.36 -9.41
C VAL A 266 1.94 29.82 -9.41
N ASN A 267 2.82 30.34 -8.56
CA ASN A 267 4.23 29.90 -8.52
C ASN A 267 4.43 28.47 -8.00
N ILE A 268 3.50 27.91 -7.22
CA ILE A 268 3.57 26.51 -6.76
C ILE A 268 3.11 25.55 -7.87
N LEU A 269 2.18 25.97 -8.74
CA LEU A 269 1.72 25.18 -9.88
C LEU A 269 2.75 25.10 -11.03
N ASP A 270 3.63 26.10 -11.15
CA ASP A 270 4.70 26.13 -12.16
C ASP A 270 5.99 25.40 -11.75
N GLN A 271 6.10 24.94 -10.50
CA GLN A 271 7.29 24.21 -10.01
C GLN A 271 7.14 22.68 -10.02
N ASP A 272 5.94 22.16 -10.33
CA ASP A 272 5.64 20.72 -10.39
C ASP A 272 5.44 20.19 -11.83
N LEU A 273 6.02 20.85 -12.84
CA LEU A 273 6.10 20.37 -14.24
C LEU A 273 7.45 19.68 -14.55
#